data_AF-A0A7R9UXU4-F1
#
_entry.id   AF-A0A7R9UXU4-F1
#
_cell.length_a   1.000
_cell.length_b   1.000
_cell.length_c   1.000
_cell.angle_alpha   90.00
_cell.angle_beta   90.00
_cell.angle_gamma   90.00
#
_symmetry.space_group_name_H-M   'P 1'
#
loop_
_entity.id
_entity.type
_entity.pdbx_description
1 polymer ?
#
loop_
_entity_poly.entity_id
_entity_poly.type
_entity_poly.pdbx_seq_one_letter_code
_entity_poly.pdbx_strand_id
1 'polypeptide(L)'
;TIKGYPNKKKNWSFYAVSAMGVRKEYFVEHTYEPYKSCMTFQLDYSRQSDFDDSVGYWYVCDHPTIKGTSRVFYSCRLKLRGWVPGPVKNYLMKTAVKQATLWVAKESKAQHARESSRRQTPFALRR
;
A
#
# COMPACT_ATOMS: atom_id res chain seq x y z
N THR A 1 24.28 -3.76 -15.77
CA THR A 1 23.26 -2.71 -15.96
C THR A 1 21.90 -3.36 -16.08
N ILE A 2 21.06 -3.27 -15.03
CA ILE A 2 19.73 -3.90 -15.02
C ILE A 2 18.83 -3.10 -15.97
N LYS A 3 18.46 -3.70 -17.11
CA LYS A 3 17.54 -3.10 -18.09
C LYS A 3 16.23 -2.70 -17.39
N GLY A 4 15.81 -1.44 -17.57
CA GLY A 4 14.55 -0.94 -17.04
C GLY A 4 13.37 -1.72 -17.63
N TYR A 5 12.46 -2.19 -16.77
CA TYR A 5 11.26 -2.91 -17.21
C TYR A 5 10.26 -1.93 -17.85
N PRO A 6 9.66 -2.26 -19.02
CA PRO A 6 8.99 -1.30 -19.90
C PRO A 6 7.60 -0.81 -19.45
N ASN A 7 7.19 -1.02 -18.19
CA ASN A 7 5.83 -0.68 -17.76
C ASN A 7 5.74 -0.19 -16.30
N LYS A 8 6.69 0.63 -15.87
CA LYS A 8 6.67 1.26 -14.54
C LYS A 8 5.64 2.39 -14.51
N LYS A 9 4.70 2.34 -13.57
CA LYS A 9 3.75 3.44 -13.32
C LYS A 9 4.10 4.15 -12.02
N LYS A 10 4.12 5.48 -12.04
CA LYS A 10 4.42 6.33 -10.88
C LYS A 10 3.21 7.16 -10.49
N ASN A 11 2.87 7.16 -9.19
CA ASN A 11 1.74 7.91 -8.64
C ASN A 11 2.14 8.56 -7.30
N TRP A 12 1.61 9.76 -7.02
CA TRP A 12 1.79 10.43 -5.73
C TRP A 12 0.56 10.28 -4.86
N SER A 13 0.74 10.22 -3.56
CA SER A 13 -0.36 10.17 -2.60
C SER A 13 -0.01 10.93 -1.34
N PHE A 14 -1.03 11.53 -0.73
CA PHE A 14 -0.94 12.23 0.54
C PHE A 14 -1.60 11.37 1.63
N TYR A 15 -0.96 11.31 2.79
CA TYR A 15 -1.45 10.59 3.95
C TYR A 15 -1.36 11.45 5.21
N ALA A 16 -2.35 11.28 6.08
CA ALA A 16 -2.33 11.79 7.45
C ALA A 16 -2.52 10.63 8.42
N VAL A 17 -1.63 10.52 9.40
CA VAL A 17 -1.72 9.54 10.48
C VAL A 17 -1.85 10.30 11.80
N SER A 18 -2.82 9.90 12.61
CA SER A 18 -3.03 10.47 13.93
C SER A 18 -3.12 9.38 15.00
N ALA A 19 -2.46 9.59 16.13
CA ALA A 19 -2.63 8.78 17.34
C ALA A 19 -2.24 9.59 18.58
N MET A 20 -3.02 9.44 19.66
CA MET A 20 -2.69 10.00 20.99
C MET A 20 -2.30 11.48 20.96
N GLY A 21 -3.07 12.32 20.24
CA GLY A 21 -2.81 13.76 20.12
C GLY A 21 -1.68 14.15 19.15
N VAL A 22 -0.94 13.19 18.59
CA VAL A 22 0.07 13.42 17.55
C VAL A 22 -0.57 13.21 16.19
N ARG A 23 -0.52 14.23 15.33
CA ARG A 23 -0.88 14.15 13.89
C ARG A 23 0.39 14.34 13.06
N LYS A 24 0.55 13.52 12.03
CA LYS A 24 1.70 13.53 11.13
C LYS A 24 1.22 13.37 9.69
N GLU A 25 1.74 14.20 8.81
CA GLU A 25 1.38 14.23 7.40
C GLU A 25 2.59 13.91 6.52
N TYR A 26 2.36 13.18 5.43
CA TYR A 26 3.44 12.80 4.53
C TYR A 26 2.96 12.53 3.11
N PHE A 27 3.88 12.74 2.19
CA PHE A 27 3.70 12.50 0.77
C PHE A 27 4.53 11.30 0.35
N VAL A 28 3.95 10.44 -0.47
CA VAL A 28 4.58 9.19 -0.91
C VAL A 28 4.48 9.06 -2.41
N GLU A 29 5.60 8.73 -3.04
CA GLU A 29 5.69 8.29 -4.42
C GLU A 29 5.58 6.76 -4.46
N HIS A 30 4.65 6.26 -5.25
CA HIS A 30 4.45 4.84 -5.51
C HIS A 30 5.00 4.49 -6.89
N THR A 31 5.77 3.42 -6.98
CA THR A 31 6.21 2.84 -8.25
C THR A 31 5.67 1.43 -8.38
N TYR A 32 4.79 1.21 -9.35
CA TYR A 32 4.24 -0.11 -9.65
C TYR A 32 5.01 -0.77 -10.79
N GLU A 33 5.52 -1.98 -10.55
CA GLU A 33 6.24 -2.83 -11.50
C GLU A 33 5.44 -4.12 -11.76
N PRO A 34 4.54 -4.15 -12.77
CA PRO A 34 3.62 -5.28 -12.99
C PRO A 34 4.34 -6.60 -13.27
N TYR A 35 5.46 -6.58 -13.99
CA TYR A 35 6.26 -7.78 -14.29
C TYR A 35 6.83 -8.46 -13.04
N LYS A 36 6.95 -7.74 -11.93
CA LYS A 36 7.44 -8.26 -10.65
C LYS A 36 6.31 -8.49 -9.65
N SER A 37 5.06 -8.22 -10.03
CA SER A 37 3.91 -8.19 -9.12
C SER A 37 4.20 -7.39 -7.85
N CYS A 38 4.94 -6.29 -8.00
CA CYS A 38 5.49 -5.51 -6.89
C CYS A 38 5.16 -4.04 -7.04
N MET A 39 4.83 -3.39 -5.92
CA MET A 39 4.70 -1.95 -5.81
C MET A 39 5.63 -1.47 -4.70
N THR A 40 6.61 -0.65 -5.04
CA THR A 40 7.41 0.05 -4.03
C THR A 40 6.79 1.40 -3.72
N PHE A 41 7.02 1.90 -2.53
CA PHE A 41 6.63 3.23 -2.14
C PHE A 41 7.75 3.87 -1.33
N GLN A 42 7.96 5.16 -1.55
CA GLN A 42 8.98 5.94 -0.87
C GLN A 42 8.48 7.35 -0.57
N LEU A 43 9.04 7.98 0.46
CA LEU A 43 8.73 9.36 0.80
C LEU A 43 9.06 10.28 -0.39
N ASP A 44 8.14 11.20 -0.69
CA ASP A 44 8.43 12.27 -1.62
C ASP A 44 9.27 13.35 -0.91
N TYR A 45 10.58 13.20 -1.03
CA TYR A 45 11.56 14.12 -0.44
C TYR A 45 11.52 15.53 -1.01
N SER A 46 10.82 15.76 -2.13
CA SER A 46 10.62 17.12 -2.67
C SER A 46 9.58 17.92 -1.89
N ARG A 47 8.81 17.27 -1.00
CA ARG A 47 7.74 17.88 -0.21
C ARG A 47 8.06 17.84 1.28
N GLN A 48 7.62 18.87 2.01
CA GLN A 48 7.73 18.88 3.47
C GLN A 48 6.78 17.83 4.07
N SER A 49 7.34 16.71 4.50
CA SER A 49 6.64 15.67 5.26
C SER A 49 7.10 15.69 6.71
N ASP A 50 6.25 15.23 7.63
CA ASP A 50 6.58 15.03 9.05
C ASP A 50 7.41 13.77 9.33
N PHE A 51 7.76 13.04 8.28
CA PHE A 51 8.61 11.86 8.31
C PHE A 51 9.96 12.22 7.67
N ASP A 52 11.05 11.74 8.27
CA ASP A 52 12.40 11.88 7.71
C ASP A 52 12.67 10.83 6.63
N ASP A 53 12.01 9.67 6.71
CA ASP A 53 12.14 8.57 5.75
C ASP A 53 10.88 7.68 5.84
N SER A 54 10.42 7.21 4.69
CA SER A 54 9.37 6.22 4.56
C SER A 54 9.68 5.43 3.30
N VAL A 55 9.92 4.13 3.45
CA VAL A 55 10.22 3.25 2.31
C VAL A 55 9.66 1.88 2.57
N GLY A 56 9.03 1.30 1.55
CA GLY A 56 8.48 -0.03 1.66
C GLY A 56 8.06 -0.61 0.33
N TYR A 57 7.47 -1.79 0.41
CA TYR A 57 6.97 -2.49 -0.75
C TYR A 57 5.78 -3.38 -0.43
N TRP A 58 4.98 -3.60 -1.46
CA TRP A 58 3.96 -4.62 -1.57
C TRP A 58 4.39 -5.62 -2.63
N TYR A 59 4.40 -6.90 -2.31
CA TYR A 59 4.60 -7.96 -3.28
C TYR A 59 3.42 -8.93 -3.23
N VAL A 60 2.87 -9.26 -4.39
CA VAL A 60 1.69 -10.11 -4.51
C VAL A 60 2.04 -11.34 -5.34
N CYS A 61 1.69 -12.51 -4.84
CA CYS A 61 1.77 -13.76 -5.58
C CYS A 61 0.53 -14.61 -5.33
N ASP A 62 0.35 -15.66 -6.11
CA ASP A 62 -0.72 -16.62 -5.87
C ASP A 62 -0.50 -17.36 -4.54
N HIS A 63 -1.58 -17.63 -3.83
CA HIS A 63 -1.49 -18.42 -2.62
C HIS A 63 -1.08 -19.86 -2.98
N PRO A 64 -0.03 -20.42 -2.36
CA PRO A 64 0.55 -21.70 -2.80
C PRO A 64 -0.42 -22.89 -2.66
N THR A 65 -1.43 -22.77 -1.80
CA THR A 65 -2.36 -23.87 -1.48
C THR A 65 -3.84 -23.55 -1.71
N ILE A 66 -4.20 -22.28 -1.94
CA ILE A 66 -5.61 -21.85 -2.02
C ILE A 66 -5.85 -21.17 -3.36
N LYS A 67 -6.49 -21.89 -4.28
CA LYS A 67 -6.80 -21.38 -5.63
C LYS A 67 -7.69 -20.14 -5.56
N GLY A 68 -7.44 -19.18 -6.45
CA GLY A 68 -8.20 -17.94 -6.55
C GLY A 68 -7.94 -16.94 -5.42
N THR A 69 -6.92 -17.17 -4.59
CA THR A 69 -6.50 -16.24 -3.55
C THR A 69 -5.05 -15.82 -3.76
N SER A 70 -4.72 -14.64 -3.27
CA SER A 70 -3.36 -14.09 -3.35
C SER A 70 -2.73 -14.00 -1.96
N ARG A 71 -1.42 -14.21 -1.91
CA ARG A 71 -0.59 -13.87 -0.76
C ARG A 71 0.04 -12.50 -0.99
N VAL A 72 -0.08 -11.64 0.01
CA VAL A 72 0.48 -10.29 -0.01
C VAL A 72 1.59 -10.20 1.04
N PHE A 73 2.77 -9.77 0.61
CA PHE A 73 3.89 -9.44 1.48
C PHE A 73 3.99 -7.93 1.57
N TYR A 74 4.06 -7.41 2.79
CA TYR A 74 4.18 -5.99 3.07
C TYR A 74 5.40 -5.74 3.95
N SER A 75 6.19 -4.76 3.58
CA SER A 75 7.29 -4.24 4.39
C SER A 75 7.31 -2.73 4.34
N CYS A 76 7.60 -2.11 5.47
CA CYS A 76 7.67 -0.67 5.60
C CYS A 76 8.67 -0.29 6.68
N ARG A 77 9.55 0.65 6.35
CA ARG A 77 10.47 1.31 7.27
C ARG A 77 10.08 2.78 7.34
N LEU A 78 9.85 3.26 8.55
CA LEU A 78 9.44 4.64 8.83
C LEU A 78 10.44 5.28 9.79
N LYS A 79 10.83 6.51 9.50
CA LYS A 79 11.62 7.38 10.37
C LYS A 79 10.82 8.65 10.60
N LEU A 80 10.39 8.87 11.84
CA LEU A 80 9.65 10.07 12.24
C LEU A 80 10.62 11.24 12.41
N ARG A 81 10.20 12.43 11.99
CA ARG A 81 10.93 13.68 12.25
C ARG A 81 10.61 14.22 13.64
N GLY A 82 11.65 14.63 14.37
CA GLY A 82 11.55 15.23 15.70
C GLY A 82 11.43 14.22 16.85
N TRP A 83 11.25 14.74 18.07
CA TRP A 83 11.13 13.91 19.27
C TRP A 83 9.73 13.31 19.39
N VAL A 84 9.64 11.99 19.29
CA VAL A 84 8.42 11.21 19.57
C VAL A 84 8.79 10.13 20.58
N PRO A 85 8.08 10.02 21.72
CA PRO A 85 8.34 8.97 22.69
C PRO A 85 8.26 7.57 22.05
N GLY A 86 9.20 6.69 22.40
CA GLY A 86 9.31 5.33 21.85
C GLY A 86 8.00 4.53 21.85
N PRO A 87 7.22 4.51 22.95
CA PRO A 87 5.93 3.82 22.99
C PRO A 87 4.92 4.35 21.97
N VAL A 88 4.81 5.67 21.81
CA VAL A 88 3.90 6.32 20.85
C VAL A 88 4.33 6.00 19.42
N LYS A 89 5.64 6.06 19.13
CA LYS A 89 6.21 5.66 17.84
C LYS A 89 5.85 4.21 17.49
N ASN A 90 6.06 3.28 18.42
CA ASN A 90 5.75 1.87 18.20
C ASN A 90 4.25 1.63 17.98
N TYR A 91 3.40 2.32 18.74
CA TYR A 91 1.95 2.25 18.56
C TYR A 91 1.49 2.79 17.20
N LEU A 92 2.01 3.96 16.79
CA LEU A 92 1.76 4.56 15.48
C LEU A 92 2.13 3.60 14.35
N MET A 93 3.34 3.04 14.38
CA MET A 93 3.80 2.11 13.36
C MET A 93 2.94 0.85 13.29
N LYS A 94 2.68 0.19 14.44
CA LYS A 94 1.84 -1.02 14.48
C LYS A 94 0.43 -0.72 13.96
N THR A 95 -0.15 0.41 14.35
CA THR A 95 -1.48 0.82 13.91
C THR A 95 -1.51 1.12 12.42
N ALA A 96 -0.51 1.84 11.90
CA ALA A 96 -0.41 2.15 10.48
C ALA A 96 -0.32 0.87 9.62
N VAL A 97 0.57 -0.06 9.99
CA VAL A 97 0.71 -1.35 9.29
C VAL A 97 -0.59 -2.16 9.35
N LYS A 98 -1.22 -2.22 10.53
CA LYS A 98 -2.50 -2.93 10.71
C LYS A 98 -3.61 -2.32 9.85
N GLN A 99 -3.75 -1.00 9.84
CA GLN A 99 -4.78 -0.31 9.05
C GLN A 99 -4.55 -0.50 7.54
N ALA A 100 -3.30 -0.38 7.08
CA ALA A 100 -2.96 -0.58 5.67
C ALA A 100 -3.30 -2.01 5.20
N THR A 101 -2.88 -3.03 5.95
CA THR A 101 -3.14 -4.44 5.61
C THR A 101 -4.62 -4.79 5.70
N LEU A 102 -5.36 -4.27 6.69
CA LEU A 102 -6.81 -4.43 6.79
C LEU A 102 -7.56 -3.78 5.63
N TRP A 103 -7.16 -2.57 5.25
CA TRP A 103 -7.75 -1.88 4.10
C TRP A 103 -7.55 -2.69 2.82
N VAL A 104 -6.33 -3.17 2.55
CA VAL A 104 -6.04 -4.01 1.37
C VAL A 104 -6.91 -5.27 1.37
N ALA A 105 -7.03 -5.95 2.50
CA ALA A 105 -7.86 -7.15 2.61
C ALA A 105 -9.36 -6.88 2.42
N LYS A 106 -9.85 -5.71 2.85
CA LYS A 106 -11.24 -5.28 2.65
C LYS A 106 -11.50 -4.96 1.18
N GLU A 107 -10.66 -4.12 0.58
CA GLU A 107 -10.83 -3.70 -0.82
C GLU A 107 -10.63 -4.84 -1.80
N SER A 108 -9.69 -5.77 -1.54
CA SER A 108 -9.50 -6.94 -2.40
C SER A 108 -10.75 -7.82 -2.45
N LYS A 109 -11.41 -8.04 -1.30
CA LYS A 109 -12.66 -8.79 -1.21
C LYS A 109 -13.81 -8.07 -1.91
N ALA A 110 -13.93 -6.76 -1.70
CA ALA A 110 -14.95 -5.95 -2.35
C ALA A 110 -14.79 -5.96 -3.88
N GLN A 111 -13.56 -5.83 -4.37
CA GLN A 111 -13.26 -5.89 -5.79
C GLN A 111 -13.54 -7.27 -6.38
N HIS A 112 -13.12 -8.35 -5.70
CA HIS A 112 -13.42 -9.71 -6.12
C HIS A 112 -14.93 -9.97 -6.23
N ALA A 113 -15.72 -9.47 -5.26
CA ALA A 113 -17.18 -9.57 -5.31
C ALA A 113 -17.76 -8.84 -6.53
N ARG A 114 -17.34 -7.59 -6.78
CA ARG A 114 -17.76 -6.80 -7.96
C ARG A 114 -17.44 -7.51 -9.27
N GLU A 115 -16.24 -8.07 -9.38
CA GLU A 115 -15.80 -8.81 -10.57
C GLU A 115 -16.58 -10.11 -10.76
N SER A 116 -16.89 -10.81 -9.68
CA SER A 116 -17.71 -12.02 -9.70
C SER A 116 -19.14 -11.71 -10.18
N SER A 117 -19.75 -10.63 -9.68
CA SER A 117 -21.07 -10.15 -10.14
C SER A 117 -21.06 -9.72 -11.60
N ARG A 118 -20.01 -9.01 -12.05
CA ARG A 118 -19.85 -8.60 -13.45
C ARG A 118 -19.69 -9.78 -14.41
N ARG A 119 -19.04 -10.87 -13.97
CA ARG A 119 -18.89 -12.11 -14.75
C ARG A 119 -20.18 -12.90 -14.85
N GLN A 120 -21.07 -12.80 -13.85
CA GLN A 120 -22.36 -13.49 -13.83
C GLN A 120 -23.48 -12.76 -14.58
N THR A 121 -23.33 -11.46 -14.91
CA THR A 121 -24.34 -10.74 -15.68
C THR A 121 -24.38 -11.30 -17.12
N PRO A 122 -25.49 -11.90 -17.58
CA PRO A 122 -25.58 -12.42 -18.93
C PRO A 122 -25.43 -11.29 -19.96
N PHE A 123 -24.79 -11.60 -21.10
CA PHE A 123 -24.55 -10.64 -22.19
C PHE A 123 -25.85 -9.94 -22.67
N ALA A 124 -27.02 -10.57 -22.46
CA ALA A 124 -28.33 -10.08 -22.87
C ALA A 124 -28.90 -8.87 -22.07
N LEU A 125 -28.28 -8.46 -20.96
CA LEU A 125 -28.78 -7.34 -20.12
C LEU A 125 -27.92 -6.07 -20.19
N ARG A 126 -26.89 -6.03 -21.06
CA ARG A 126 -26.13 -4.82 -21.36
C ARG A 126 -26.84 -4.04 -22.48
N ARG A 127 -27.78 -3.16 -22.10
CA ARG A 127 -28.27 -2.09 -22.99
C ARG A 127 -27.24 -0.98 -23.10
#